data_AF-A0A6I8U386-F1
#
_entry.id   AF-A0A6I8U386-F1
#
_cell.length_a   1.000
_cell.length_b   1.000
_cell.length_c   1.000
_cell.angle_alpha   90.00
_cell.angle_beta   90.00
_cell.angle_gamma   90.00
#
_symmetry.space_group_name_H-M   'P 1'
#
loop_
_entity.id
_entity.type
_entity.pdbx_description
1 polymer ?
#
loop_
_entity_poly.entity_id
_entity_poly.type
_entity_poly.pdbx_seq_one_letter_code
_entity_poly.pdbx_strand_id
1 'polypeptide(L)'
;MQQSDLKKCAPDVELEVTIVDILDYVGESVRPIKEGYAVYAANHVICIGYRQQDAVNTEVTGYVTQTSHPGLAPHEVFLKLQQDISKWTLKCSCKAGTAKCKHIVACLLHIEKHPKLEYLSCTDVKQAWGMTKSRKPVPWRAKRIKDLCCVTQPYGLPCSVSNSQTEEEILSTSFNRILSGKNKCSKLLKMYTDII
;
A
#
# COMPACT_ATOMS: atom_id res chain seq x y z
N MET A 1 6.14 -27.40 -28.22
CA MET A 1 5.44 -26.10 -28.19
C MET A 1 5.41 -25.64 -26.75
N GLN A 2 6.25 -24.64 -26.43
CA GLN A 2 6.45 -24.16 -25.07
C GLN A 2 5.22 -23.38 -24.60
N GLN A 3 4.71 -23.78 -23.44
CA GLN A 3 3.69 -23.08 -22.68
C GLN A 3 4.36 -21.83 -22.11
N SER A 4 4.01 -20.66 -22.65
CA SER A 4 4.52 -19.38 -22.17
C SER A 4 4.02 -19.13 -20.76
N ASP A 5 4.96 -19.07 -19.81
CA ASP A 5 4.74 -18.64 -18.43
C ASP A 5 4.22 -17.20 -18.38
N LEU A 6 2.90 -17.04 -18.51
CA LEU A 6 2.20 -15.86 -18.05
C LEU A 6 2.40 -15.80 -16.54
N LYS A 7 3.22 -14.84 -16.07
CA LYS A 7 3.24 -14.41 -14.67
C LYS A 7 1.79 -14.28 -14.22
N LYS A 8 1.33 -15.18 -13.33
CA LYS A 8 0.06 -15.00 -12.62
C LYS A 8 0.21 -13.76 -11.75
N CYS A 9 -0.14 -12.59 -12.29
CA CYS A 9 -0.63 -11.51 -11.43
C CYS A 9 -1.79 -12.10 -10.63
N ALA A 10 -1.82 -11.83 -9.32
CA ALA A 10 -2.93 -12.30 -8.50
C ALA A 10 -4.25 -11.86 -9.17
N PRO A 11 -5.24 -12.76 -9.28
CA PRO A 11 -6.46 -12.47 -10.03
C PRO A 11 -7.25 -11.37 -9.31
N ASP A 12 -7.87 -10.47 -10.07
CA ASP A 12 -8.78 -9.47 -9.52
C ASP A 12 -9.89 -10.13 -8.70
N VAL A 13 -10.26 -9.48 -7.60
CA VAL A 13 -11.28 -9.97 -6.68
C VAL A 13 -12.54 -9.14 -6.84
N GLU A 14 -13.68 -9.81 -7.00
CA GLU A 14 -14.98 -9.15 -6.90
C GLU A 14 -15.41 -9.10 -5.43
N LEU A 15 -15.56 -7.88 -4.92
CA LEU A 15 -16.05 -7.60 -3.57
C LEU A 15 -17.32 -6.77 -3.67
N GLU A 16 -18.43 -7.38 -3.30
CA GLU A 16 -19.73 -6.70 -3.29
C GLU A 16 -19.93 -5.98 -1.95
N VAL A 17 -20.15 -4.67 -2.03
CA VAL A 17 -20.58 -3.82 -0.92
C VAL A 17 -21.81 -3.08 -1.41
N THR A 18 -22.95 -3.25 -0.77
CA THR A 18 -24.19 -2.57 -1.17
C THR A 18 -24.32 -1.24 -0.45
N ILE A 19 -25.14 -0.33 -1.01
CA ILE A 19 -25.47 0.93 -0.34
C ILE A 19 -26.15 0.70 1.02
N VAL A 20 -26.91 -0.39 1.16
CA VAL A 20 -27.57 -0.75 2.43
C VAL A 20 -26.52 -1.06 3.49
N ASP A 21 -25.47 -1.82 3.14
CA ASP A 21 -24.38 -2.15 4.06
C ASP A 21 -23.65 -0.90 4.56
N ILE A 22 -23.46 0.08 3.66
CA ILE A 22 -22.83 1.37 3.99
C ILE A 22 -23.71 2.16 4.96
N LEU A 23 -25.03 2.16 4.75
CA LEU A 23 -25.97 2.85 5.63
C LEU A 23 -26.04 2.18 7.01
N ASP A 24 -26.11 0.86 7.07
CA ASP A 24 -26.09 0.08 8.31
C ASP A 24 -24.79 0.29 9.09
N TYR A 25 -23.66 0.32 8.39
CA TYR A 25 -22.36 0.62 8.99
C TYR A 25 -22.32 2.01 9.63
N VAL A 26 -22.78 3.04 8.91
CA VAL A 26 -22.77 4.41 9.40
C VAL A 26 -23.81 4.61 10.52
N GLY A 27 -24.94 3.92 10.46
CA GLY A 27 -26.06 4.04 11.38
C GLY A 27 -26.77 5.39 11.24
N GLU A 28 -27.20 5.99 12.35
CA GLU A 28 -28.03 7.21 12.36
C GLU A 28 -27.32 8.49 11.90
N SER A 29 -26.01 8.44 11.64
CA SER A 29 -25.22 9.62 11.27
C SER A 29 -25.31 9.94 9.78
N VAL A 30 -25.92 11.06 9.43
CA VAL A 30 -25.99 11.52 8.01
C VAL A 30 -24.70 12.20 7.53
N ARG A 31 -23.90 12.73 8.45
CA ARG A 31 -22.71 13.54 8.13
C ARG A 31 -21.61 12.75 7.40
N PRO A 32 -21.21 11.54 7.84
CA PRO A 32 -20.21 10.74 7.13
C PRO A 32 -20.62 10.38 5.70
N ILE A 33 -21.92 10.16 5.47
CA ILE A 33 -22.47 9.88 4.13
C ILE A 33 -22.33 11.10 3.22
N LYS A 34 -22.82 12.27 3.65
CA LYS A 34 -22.75 13.50 2.84
C LYS A 34 -21.32 13.91 2.52
N GLU A 35 -20.46 13.94 3.55
CA GLU A 35 -19.05 14.31 3.37
C GLU A 35 -18.28 13.24 2.59
N GLY A 36 -18.57 11.95 2.80
CA GLY A 36 -17.93 10.85 2.10
C GLY A 36 -18.29 10.82 0.61
N TYR A 37 -19.57 11.05 0.29
CA TYR A 37 -20.01 11.20 -1.11
C TYR A 37 -19.32 12.38 -1.80
N ALA A 38 -19.18 13.52 -1.13
CA ALA A 38 -18.46 14.67 -1.68
C ALA A 38 -16.98 14.37 -1.96
N VAL A 39 -16.32 13.58 -1.11
CA VAL A 39 -14.93 13.12 -1.32
C VAL A 39 -14.85 12.16 -2.50
N TYR A 40 -15.78 11.20 -2.61
CA TYR A 40 -15.85 10.26 -3.73
C TYR A 40 -16.12 11.00 -5.05
N ALA A 41 -17.13 11.88 -5.09
CA ALA A 41 -17.51 12.64 -6.28
C ALA A 41 -16.40 13.61 -6.75
N ALA A 42 -15.55 14.07 -5.84
CA ALA A 42 -14.38 14.88 -6.16
C ALA A 42 -13.18 14.05 -6.67
N ASN A 43 -13.32 12.74 -6.86
CA ASN A 43 -12.25 11.81 -7.27
C ASN A 43 -11.01 11.90 -6.36
N HIS A 44 -11.23 12.04 -5.06
CA HIS A 44 -10.15 12.11 -4.08
C HIS A 44 -9.61 10.75 -3.64
N VAL A 45 -10.30 9.65 -3.98
CA VAL A 45 -9.79 8.28 -3.82
C VAL A 45 -8.81 8.01 -4.97
N ILE A 46 -7.51 8.01 -4.67
CA ILE A 46 -6.44 7.94 -5.67
C ILE A 46 -6.16 6.49 -6.08
N CYS A 47 -6.15 5.60 -5.09
CA CYS A 47 -5.81 4.20 -5.25
C CYS A 47 -6.59 3.40 -4.22
N ILE A 48 -7.14 2.26 -4.62
CA ILE A 48 -7.81 1.31 -3.77
C ILE A 48 -7.65 -0.08 -4.37
N GLY A 49 -7.46 -1.07 -3.52
CA GLY A 49 -7.32 -2.46 -3.94
C GLY A 49 -7.12 -3.38 -2.75
N TYR A 50 -7.09 -4.68 -3.01
CA TYR A 50 -6.97 -5.68 -1.96
C TYR A 50 -5.51 -6.10 -1.74
N ARG A 51 -5.18 -6.52 -0.52
CA ARG A 51 -3.82 -7.00 -0.16
C ARG A 51 -3.81 -8.45 0.27
N GLN A 52 -4.87 -8.88 0.93
CA GLN A 52 -5.03 -10.23 1.41
C GLN A 52 -6.50 -10.61 1.28
N GLN A 53 -6.73 -11.83 0.82
CA GLN A 53 -8.05 -12.44 0.77
C GLN A 53 -7.95 -13.79 1.47
N ASP A 54 -8.70 -13.93 2.55
CA ASP A 54 -8.94 -15.18 3.22
C ASP A 54 -10.34 -15.68 2.82
N ALA A 55 -10.69 -16.92 3.18
CA ALA A 55 -12.03 -17.46 2.93
C ALA A 55 -13.16 -16.64 3.58
N VAL A 56 -12.85 -15.87 4.62
CA VAL A 56 -13.83 -15.11 5.44
C VAL A 56 -13.66 -13.60 5.30
N ASN A 57 -12.44 -13.13 5.01
CA ASN A 57 -12.08 -11.71 5.11
C ASN A 57 -11.42 -11.24 3.82
N THR A 58 -11.77 -10.03 3.38
CA THR A 58 -11.01 -9.31 2.36
C THR A 58 -10.41 -8.06 2.97
N GLU A 59 -9.09 -7.95 2.92
CA GLU A 59 -8.34 -6.79 3.41
C GLU A 59 -8.07 -5.83 2.24
N VAL A 60 -8.76 -4.70 2.26
CA VAL A 60 -8.66 -3.63 1.27
C VAL A 60 -7.87 -2.47 1.85
N THR A 61 -6.98 -1.91 1.06
CA THR A 61 -6.24 -0.68 1.39
C THR A 61 -6.57 0.39 0.37
N GLY A 62 -6.79 1.61 0.84
CA GLY A 62 -7.10 2.77 0.00
C GLY A 62 -6.30 4.01 0.41
N TYR A 63 -6.04 4.88 -0.57
CA TYR A 63 -5.34 6.15 -0.41
C TYR A 63 -6.23 7.30 -0.86
N VAL A 64 -6.55 8.21 0.06
CA VAL A 64 -7.49 9.32 -0.18
C VAL A 64 -6.80 10.67 0.07
N THR A 65 -6.87 11.60 -0.90
CA THR A 65 -6.25 12.93 -0.75
C THR A 65 -6.81 13.69 0.44
N GLN A 66 -5.97 14.54 1.06
CA GLN A 66 -6.43 15.42 2.13
C GLN A 66 -7.10 16.66 1.53
N THR A 67 -8.36 16.90 1.86
CA THR A 67 -9.09 18.07 1.34
C THR A 67 -8.51 19.40 1.81
N SER A 68 -7.99 19.47 3.04
CA SER A 68 -7.44 20.70 3.62
C SER A 68 -5.98 20.95 3.25
N HIS A 69 -5.24 19.89 2.92
CA HIS A 69 -3.81 19.97 2.64
C HIS A 69 -3.45 19.01 1.49
N PRO A 70 -3.91 19.28 0.25
CA PRO A 70 -3.78 18.35 -0.87
C PRO A 70 -2.32 18.04 -1.27
N GLY A 71 -1.36 18.85 -0.83
CA GLY A 71 0.08 18.60 -1.03
C GLY A 71 0.71 17.62 -0.03
N LEU A 72 -0.01 17.21 1.01
CA LEU A 72 0.45 16.23 1.99
C LEU A 72 0.17 14.80 1.52
N ALA A 73 0.75 13.83 2.24
CA ALA A 73 0.49 12.43 1.96
C ALA A 73 -1.01 12.11 2.14
N PRO A 74 -1.62 11.31 1.24
CA PRO A 74 -3.01 10.91 1.36
C PRO A 74 -3.23 10.15 2.66
N HIS A 75 -4.47 10.20 3.14
CA HIS A 75 -4.91 9.34 4.21
C HIS A 75 -4.93 7.89 3.73
N GLU A 76 -4.41 7.02 4.57
CA GLU A 76 -4.39 5.58 4.34
C GLU A 76 -5.60 5.00 5.07
N VAL A 77 -6.41 4.27 4.31
CA VAL A 77 -7.65 3.66 4.75
C VAL A 77 -7.47 2.15 4.68
N PHE A 78 -7.73 1.47 5.78
CA PHE A 78 -7.68 0.01 5.88
C PHE A 78 -9.08 -0.50 6.16
N LEU A 79 -9.59 -1.36 5.28
CA LEU A 79 -10.91 -1.96 5.39
C LEU A 79 -10.74 -3.47 5.46
N LYS A 80 -11.05 -4.07 6.62
CA LYS A 80 -11.19 -5.52 6.74
C LYS A 80 -12.66 -5.85 6.65
N LEU A 81 -13.08 -6.31 5.48
CA LEU A 81 -14.47 -6.55 5.12
C LEU A 81 -14.78 -8.05 5.23
N GLN A 82 -15.96 -8.35 5.77
CA GLN A 82 -16.52 -9.69 5.95
C GLN A 82 -17.95 -9.70 5.42
N GLN A 83 -18.54 -10.89 5.26
CA GLN A 83 -19.98 -11.01 4.93
C GLN A 83 -20.87 -10.30 5.96
N ASP A 84 -20.54 -10.42 7.26
CA ASP A 84 -21.28 -9.72 8.31
C ASP A 84 -20.72 -8.31 8.57
N ILE A 85 -21.57 -7.29 8.39
CA ILE A 85 -21.21 -5.87 8.62
C ILE A 85 -20.75 -5.61 10.06
N SER A 86 -21.34 -6.30 11.03
CA SER A 86 -21.01 -6.16 12.46
C SER A 86 -19.57 -6.53 12.79
N LYS A 87 -18.90 -7.28 11.90
CA LYS A 87 -17.52 -7.72 12.04
C LYS A 87 -16.54 -6.90 11.22
N TRP A 88 -17.01 -5.88 10.50
CA TRP A 88 -16.14 -4.98 9.74
C TRP A 88 -15.19 -4.23 10.67
N THR A 89 -13.91 -4.26 10.33
CA THR A 89 -12.89 -3.49 11.05
C THR A 89 -12.28 -2.47 10.11
N LEU A 90 -12.74 -1.22 10.23
CA LEU A 90 -12.35 -0.13 9.35
C LEU A 90 -11.50 0.90 10.10
N LYS A 91 -10.37 1.31 9.51
CA LYS A 91 -9.43 2.26 10.10
C LYS A 91 -9.00 3.28 9.05
N CYS A 92 -8.74 4.50 9.49
CA CYS A 92 -8.23 5.56 8.61
C CYS A 92 -7.19 6.39 9.36
N SER A 93 -6.12 6.77 8.68
CA SER A 93 -5.03 7.56 9.26
C SER A 93 -5.35 9.05 9.50
N CYS A 94 -6.58 9.49 9.17
CA CYS A 94 -7.01 10.86 9.39
C CYS A 94 -7.19 11.18 10.89
N LYS A 95 -7.05 12.46 11.27
CA LYS A 95 -7.17 12.94 12.65
C LYS A 95 -8.49 12.57 13.32
N ALA A 96 -9.57 12.44 12.55
CA ALA A 96 -10.86 12.02 13.10
C ALA A 96 -10.73 10.66 13.79
N GLY A 97 -9.88 9.74 13.29
CA GLY A 97 -9.51 8.47 13.94
C GLY A 97 -10.66 7.51 14.24
N THR A 98 -11.90 7.95 14.08
CA THR A 98 -13.12 7.21 14.31
C THR A 98 -13.36 6.26 13.14
N ALA A 99 -13.99 5.13 13.44
CA ALA A 99 -14.39 4.17 12.41
C ALA A 99 -15.27 4.83 11.32
N LYS A 100 -16.02 5.90 11.63
CA LYS A 100 -17.02 6.50 10.73
C LYS A 100 -16.55 7.83 10.12
N CYS A 101 -15.38 7.86 9.48
CA CYS A 101 -14.89 9.06 8.81
C CYS A 101 -15.31 9.12 7.33
N LYS A 102 -15.33 10.34 6.76
CA LYS A 102 -15.68 10.56 5.33
C LYS A 102 -14.80 9.78 4.35
N HIS A 103 -13.52 9.54 4.67
CA HIS A 103 -12.61 8.81 3.78
C HIS A 103 -12.96 7.33 3.71
N ILE A 104 -13.35 6.71 4.83
CA ILE A 104 -13.81 5.31 4.86
C ILE A 104 -15.07 5.17 4.01
N VAL A 105 -16.05 6.06 4.21
CA VAL A 105 -17.28 6.07 3.41
C VAL A 105 -16.99 6.26 1.92
N ALA A 106 -16.08 7.17 1.57
CA ALA A 106 -15.69 7.37 0.17
C ALA A 106 -15.08 6.11 -0.45
N CYS A 107 -14.25 5.36 0.29
CA CYS A 107 -13.71 4.08 -0.18
C CYS A 107 -14.81 3.01 -0.33
N LEU A 108 -15.75 2.91 0.62
CA LEU A 108 -16.86 1.96 0.51
C LEU A 108 -17.77 2.27 -0.69
N LEU A 109 -18.07 3.55 -0.93
CA LEU A 109 -18.82 3.99 -2.12
C LEU A 109 -18.07 3.69 -3.42
N HIS A 110 -16.73 3.79 -3.41
CA HIS A 110 -15.93 3.41 -4.56
C HIS A 110 -16.05 1.91 -4.87
N ILE A 111 -16.02 1.06 -3.84
CA ILE A 111 -16.19 -0.39 -3.98
C ILE A 111 -17.60 -0.72 -4.48
N GLU A 112 -18.65 -0.08 -3.94
CA GLU A 112 -20.03 -0.29 -4.39
C GLU A 112 -20.21 0.03 -5.89
N LYS A 113 -19.54 1.07 -6.41
CA LYS A 113 -19.58 1.41 -7.84
C LYS A 113 -18.62 0.59 -8.70
N HIS A 114 -17.52 0.12 -8.11
CA HIS A 114 -16.47 -0.63 -8.78
C HIS A 114 -16.11 -1.87 -7.94
N PRO A 115 -16.91 -2.95 -8.02
CA PRO A 115 -16.73 -4.13 -7.15
C PRO A 115 -15.47 -4.94 -7.49
N LYS A 116 -14.90 -4.75 -8.69
CA LYS A 116 -13.65 -5.39 -9.11
C LYS A 116 -12.47 -4.65 -8.51
N LEU A 117 -11.75 -5.31 -7.61
CA LEU A 117 -10.58 -4.77 -6.94
C LEU A 117 -9.30 -5.46 -7.43
N GLU A 118 -8.32 -4.65 -7.80
CA GLU A 118 -6.99 -5.09 -8.18
C GLU A 118 -6.13 -5.42 -6.94
N TYR A 119 -5.14 -6.29 -7.13
CA TYR A 119 -4.17 -6.62 -6.09
C TYR A 119 -3.15 -5.49 -5.92
N LEU A 120 -3.01 -4.98 -4.70
CA LEU A 120 -1.98 -4.00 -4.36
C LEU A 120 -0.66 -4.69 -3.99
N SER A 121 0.33 -4.50 -4.86
CA SER A 121 1.68 -4.99 -4.68
C SER A 121 2.49 -4.09 -3.73
N CYS A 122 3.74 -4.49 -3.44
CA CYS A 122 4.62 -3.72 -2.57
C CYS A 122 5.01 -2.33 -3.12
N THR A 123 4.80 -2.08 -4.41
CA THR A 123 5.04 -0.75 -5.03
C THR A 123 3.84 0.17 -4.97
N ASP A 124 2.64 -0.38 -4.74
CA ASP A 124 1.39 0.40 -4.66
C ASP A 124 1.13 0.92 -3.25
N VAL A 125 1.80 0.30 -2.26
CA VAL A 125 1.71 0.64 -0.85
C VAL A 125 2.87 1.54 -0.44
N LYS A 126 2.67 2.34 0.62
CA LYS A 126 3.74 3.15 1.20
C LYS A 126 4.98 2.30 1.52
N GLN A 127 6.10 2.62 0.88
CA GLN A 127 7.36 1.90 1.02
C GLN A 127 7.87 1.93 2.47
N ALA A 128 8.09 0.76 3.07
CA ALA A 128 8.54 0.62 4.47
C ALA A 128 10.07 0.68 4.66
N TRP A 129 10.86 0.37 3.62
CA TRP A 129 12.32 0.28 3.68
C TRP A 129 12.99 1.31 2.75
N GLY A 130 14.25 1.66 3.00
CA GLY A 130 15.04 2.44 2.04
C GLY A 130 14.64 3.91 1.83
N MET A 131 13.79 4.49 2.70
CA MET A 131 13.55 5.93 2.68
C MET A 131 14.80 6.67 3.16
N THR A 132 15.74 6.96 2.26
CA THR A 132 16.86 7.85 2.55
C THR A 132 16.31 9.22 2.91
N LYS A 133 16.83 9.82 3.99
CA LYS A 133 16.41 11.14 4.51
C LYS A 133 16.66 12.31 3.53
N SER A 134 17.18 12.05 2.34
CA SER A 134 17.56 13.06 1.36
C SER A 134 16.35 13.54 0.57
N ARG A 135 15.95 14.78 0.89
CA ARG A 135 15.05 15.68 0.15
C ARG A 135 13.63 15.12 -0.05
N LYS A 136 12.65 15.67 0.68
CA LYS A 136 11.21 15.35 0.51
C LYS A 136 10.71 15.96 -0.81
N PRO A 137 10.55 15.22 -1.92
CA PRO A 137 9.71 15.72 -3.01
C PRO A 137 8.28 15.87 -2.50
N VAL A 138 7.53 16.85 -3.00
CA VAL A 138 6.08 16.93 -2.77
C VAL A 138 5.49 15.62 -3.34
N PRO A 139 4.94 14.72 -2.51
CA PRO A 139 4.85 13.31 -2.87
C PRO A 139 3.76 12.99 -3.91
N TRP A 140 2.92 13.96 -4.30
CA TRP A 140 1.74 13.74 -5.14
C TRP A 140 1.49 14.85 -6.17
N ARG A 141 2.51 15.65 -6.50
CA ARG A 141 2.40 16.64 -7.58
C ARG A 141 2.64 15.95 -8.92
N ALA A 142 1.79 16.21 -9.91
CA ALA A 142 2.07 15.83 -11.29
C ALA A 142 3.45 16.34 -11.70
N LYS A 143 4.35 15.42 -12.05
CA LYS A 143 5.67 15.70 -12.60
C LYS A 143 5.67 15.23 -14.04
N ARG A 144 6.34 15.98 -14.93
CA ARG A 144 6.59 15.48 -16.28
C ARG A 144 7.53 14.28 -16.18
N ILE A 145 7.42 13.34 -17.11
CA ILE A 145 8.25 12.14 -17.15
C ILE A 145 9.74 12.49 -17.04
N LYS A 146 10.21 13.52 -17.76
CA LYS A 146 11.59 14.03 -17.69
C LYS A 146 12.06 14.54 -16.31
N ASP A 147 11.13 14.89 -15.42
CA ASP A 147 11.41 15.45 -14.10
C ASP A 147 11.45 14.35 -13.01
N LEU A 148 11.30 13.06 -13.40
CA LEU A 148 11.46 11.90 -12.54
C LEU A 148 12.95 11.52 -12.42
N CYS A 149 13.41 11.19 -11.22
CA CYS A 149 14.83 10.92 -10.92
C CYS A 149 15.43 9.74 -11.70
N CYS A 150 14.60 8.81 -12.18
CA CYS A 150 15.02 7.64 -12.93
C CYS A 150 15.06 7.86 -14.45
N VAL A 151 14.52 8.98 -14.95
CA VAL A 151 14.38 9.23 -16.40
C VAL A 151 15.61 9.92 -16.99
N THR A 152 16.34 10.69 -16.19
CA THR A 152 17.60 11.34 -16.59
C THR A 152 18.85 10.57 -16.17
N GLN A 153 18.72 9.42 -15.52
CA GLN A 153 19.82 8.47 -15.37
C GLN A 153 19.72 7.41 -16.47
N PRO A 154 20.29 7.64 -17.66
CA PRO A 154 20.60 6.52 -18.52
C PRO A 154 21.54 5.60 -17.73
N TYR A 155 21.23 4.31 -17.73
CA TYR A 155 22.14 3.27 -17.29
C TYR A 155 23.47 3.46 -18.02
N GLY A 156 24.49 3.87 -17.27
CA GLY A 156 25.78 4.28 -17.81
C GLY A 156 26.66 4.87 -16.73
N LEU A 157 26.76 4.20 -15.57
CA LEU A 157 28.05 4.26 -14.87
C LEU A 157 29.07 3.69 -15.87
N PRO A 158 30.16 4.40 -16.23
CA PRO A 158 31.29 3.70 -16.78
C PRO A 158 31.78 2.80 -15.65
N CYS A 159 31.38 1.53 -15.68
CA CYS A 159 32.13 0.51 -14.99
C CYS A 159 33.48 0.48 -15.69
N SER A 160 34.46 1.22 -15.17
CA SER A 160 35.85 0.81 -15.34
C SER A 160 36.00 -0.47 -14.53
N VAL A 161 35.48 -1.57 -15.09
CA VAL A 161 35.85 -2.90 -14.65
C VAL A 161 37.32 -3.00 -15.00
N SER A 162 38.19 -2.75 -14.03
CA SER A 162 39.51 -3.36 -14.09
C SER A 162 39.24 -4.85 -14.05
N ASN A 163 39.30 -5.49 -15.22
CA ASN A 163 39.15 -6.93 -15.40
C ASN A 163 40.11 -7.66 -14.46
N SER A 164 39.61 -8.15 -13.33
CA SER A 164 40.31 -9.20 -12.57
C SER A 164 39.41 -9.97 -11.59
N GLN A 165 38.08 -9.82 -11.63
CA GLN A 165 37.20 -10.65 -10.80
C GLN A 165 36.32 -11.51 -11.70
N THR A 166 36.50 -12.83 -11.59
CA THR A 166 35.70 -13.81 -12.32
C THR A 166 34.28 -13.85 -11.74
N GLU A 167 33.29 -14.26 -12.54
CA GLU A 167 31.89 -14.38 -12.10
C GLU A 167 31.75 -15.23 -10.82
N GLU A 168 32.56 -16.26 -10.66
CA GLU A 168 32.62 -17.10 -9.46
C GLU A 168 33.04 -16.34 -8.21
N GLU A 169 33.95 -15.38 -8.35
CA GLU A 169 34.43 -14.54 -7.25
C GLU A 169 33.33 -13.56 -6.80
N ILE A 170 32.58 -12.99 -7.75
CA ILE A 170 31.46 -12.10 -7.47
C ILE A 170 30.31 -12.86 -6.80
N LEU A 171 29.98 -14.06 -7.31
CA LEU A 171 28.93 -14.90 -6.75
C LEU A 171 29.30 -15.37 -5.35
N SER A 172 30.52 -15.88 -5.14
CA SER A 172 30.99 -16.34 -3.84
C SER A 172 31.07 -15.20 -2.82
N THR A 173 31.55 -14.02 -3.21
CA THR A 173 31.62 -12.85 -2.32
C THR A 173 30.22 -12.37 -1.91
N SER A 174 29.27 -12.38 -2.86
CA SER A 174 27.88 -12.01 -2.60
C SER A 174 27.19 -13.01 -1.67
N PHE A 175 27.39 -14.31 -1.90
CA PHE A 175 26.85 -15.37 -1.06
C PHE A 175 27.44 -15.32 0.36
N ASN A 176 28.75 -15.14 0.48
CA ASN A 176 29.43 -15.00 1.77
C ASN A 176 28.98 -13.76 2.54
N ARG A 177 28.64 -12.66 1.86
CA ARG A 177 28.05 -11.47 2.50
C ARG A 177 26.67 -11.75 3.11
N ILE A 178 25.84 -12.52 2.41
CA ILE A 178 24.51 -12.91 2.88
C ILE A 178 24.64 -13.82 4.11
N LEU A 179 25.60 -14.75 4.09
CA LEU A 179 25.85 -15.67 5.20
C LEU A 179 26.46 -14.95 6.42
N SER A 180 27.43 -14.06 6.21
CA SER A 180 28.07 -13.28 7.30
C SER A 180 27.15 -12.20 7.90
N GLY A 181 26.11 -11.77 7.18
CA GLY A 181 25.06 -10.90 7.69
C GLY A 181 24.21 -11.52 8.81
N LYS A 182 24.21 -12.86 8.97
CA LYS A 182 23.46 -13.54 10.03
C LYS A 182 24.07 -13.40 11.43
N ASN A 183 25.36 -13.04 11.55
CA ASN A 183 26.06 -12.97 12.84
C ASN A 183 26.01 -11.60 13.56
N LYS A 184 25.27 -10.63 13.02
CA LYS A 184 25.01 -9.34 13.70
C LYS A 184 23.60 -9.21 14.30
N CYS A 185 22.91 -10.33 14.51
CA CYS A 185 21.65 -10.39 15.26
C CYS A 185 21.84 -11.17 16.57
N SER A 186 22.73 -10.73 17.45
CA SER A 186 22.90 -11.29 18.80
C SER A 186 22.64 -10.28 19.94
N LYS A 187 22.11 -9.09 19.62
CA LYS A 187 21.76 -8.06 20.62
C LYS A 187 20.25 -7.84 20.85
N LEU A 188 19.38 -8.69 20.32
CA LEU A 188 17.92 -8.63 20.55
C LEU A 188 17.34 -9.85 21.28
N LEU A 189 18.19 -10.74 21.82
CA LEU A 189 17.78 -11.98 22.51
C LEU A 189 18.25 -12.06 23.98
N LYS A 190 18.58 -10.93 24.61
CA LYS A 190 18.88 -10.83 26.07
C LYS A 190 17.93 -9.87 26.81
N MET A 191 16.65 -9.83 26.42
CA MET A 191 15.62 -9.06 27.12
C MET A 191 14.37 -9.90 27.48
N TYR A 192 14.45 -11.23 27.43
CA TYR A 192 13.31 -12.12 27.72
C TYR A 192 13.68 -13.35 28.56
N THR A 193 14.58 -13.19 29.55
CA THR A 193 14.82 -14.24 30.58
C THR A 193 15.01 -13.69 32.00
N ASP A 194 14.53 -12.49 32.29
CA ASP A 194 14.44 -11.97 33.67
C ASP A 194 13.01 -11.45 33.90
N ILE A 195 12.05 -12.37 34.03
CA ILE A 195 10.79 -12.30 34.79
C ILE A 195 10.29 -13.76 34.82
N ILE A 196 10.66 -14.46 35.88
CA ILE A 196 9.92 -15.41 36.74
C ILE A 196 10.93 -15.91 37.77
#